data_AF-A0A519UCR3-F1
#
_entry.id   AF-A0A519UCR3-F1
#
_cell.length_a   1.000
_cell.length_b   1.000
_cell.length_c   1.000
_cell.angle_alpha   90.00
_cell.angle_beta   90.00
_cell.angle_gamma   90.00
#
_symmetry.space_group_name_H-M   'P 1'
#
loop_
_entity.id
_entity.type
_entity.pdbx_description
1 polymer ?
#
loop_
_entity_poly.entity_id
_entity_poly.type
_entity_poly.pdbx_seq_one_letter_code
_entity_poly.pdbx_strand_id
1 'polypeptide(L)' 'VDSLHSIVQMPKGIPVATFAIGTAGAANAALFAVSLLALHDAELATKLLAFRAAQTEAARNMTLPV' A
#
# COMPACT_ATOMS: atom_id res chain seq x y z
N VAL A 1 -7.25 -12.85 -13.78
CA VAL A 1 -6.30 -13.66 -12.96
C VAL A 1 -4.98 -13.77 -13.68
N ASP A 2 -5.00 -14.05 -14.98
CA ASP A 2 -3.95 -13.71 -15.95
C ASP A 2 -3.06 -12.51 -15.57
N SER A 3 -3.62 -11.34 -15.28
CA SER A 3 -2.84 -10.14 -14.95
C SER A 3 -1.94 -10.34 -13.73
N LEU A 4 -2.43 -11.03 -12.68
CA LEU A 4 -1.64 -11.29 -11.49
C LEU A 4 -0.47 -12.23 -11.83
N HIS A 5 -0.74 -13.34 -12.51
CA HIS A 5 0.30 -14.32 -12.85
C HIS A 5 1.36 -13.74 -13.80
N SER A 6 0.97 -12.87 -14.74
CA SER A 6 1.91 -12.22 -15.66
C SER A 6 2.80 -11.17 -14.98
N ILE A 7 2.46 -10.70 -13.78
CA ILE A 7 3.24 -9.68 -13.05
C ILE A 7 4.04 -10.31 -11.90
N VAL A 8 3.43 -11.16 -11.08
CA VAL A 8 4.03 -11.65 -9.82
C VAL A 8 5.07 -12.76 -10.04
N GLN A 9 4.98 -13.49 -11.13
CA GLN A 9 5.81 -14.68 -11.40
C GLN A 9 7.15 -14.34 -12.05
N MET A 10 7.88 -13.37 -11.49
CA MET A 10 9.18 -12.97 -12.03
C MET A 10 10.26 -14.03 -11.79
N PRO A 11 11.11 -14.34 -12.79
CA PRO A 11 12.22 -15.25 -12.60
C PRO A 11 13.27 -14.66 -11.64
N LYS A 12 14.11 -15.54 -11.09
CA LYS A 12 15.21 -15.14 -10.19
C LYS A 12 16.09 -14.06 -10.84
N GLY A 13 16.33 -12.98 -10.10
CA GLY A 13 17.25 -11.89 -10.47
C GLY A 13 16.57 -10.57 -10.83
N ILE A 14 15.28 -10.57 -11.16
CA ILE A 14 14.53 -9.36 -11.52
C ILE A 14 13.26 -9.28 -10.64
N PRO A 15 13.35 -8.73 -9.41
CA PRO A 15 12.21 -8.68 -8.51
C PRO A 15 11.18 -7.63 -8.95
N VAL A 16 9.89 -7.94 -8.79
CA VAL A 16 8.77 -6.99 -8.96
C VAL A 16 7.89 -7.03 -7.71
N ALA A 17 7.78 -5.90 -7.02
CA ALA A 17 6.84 -5.74 -5.91
C ALA A 17 5.41 -5.71 -6.46
N THR A 18 4.64 -6.77 -6.20
CA THR A 18 3.28 -6.95 -6.73
C THR A 18 2.24 -6.73 -5.64
N PHE A 19 1.12 -6.10 -6.00
CA PHE A 19 0.02 -5.75 -5.09
C PHE A 19 -1.29 -6.42 -5.56
N ALA A 20 -2.36 -6.20 -4.79
CA ALA A 20 -3.69 -6.78 -5.09
C ALA A 20 -4.21 -6.41 -6.49
N ILE A 21 -5.15 -7.19 -7.02
CA ILE A 21 -5.81 -6.87 -8.30
C ILE A 21 -6.71 -5.64 -8.12
N GLY A 22 -6.68 -4.70 -9.07
CA GLY A 22 -7.59 -3.56 -9.13
C GLY A 22 -7.19 -2.37 -8.26
N THR A 23 -8.18 -1.55 -7.87
CA THR A 23 -7.97 -0.25 -7.22
C THR A 23 -7.28 -0.35 -5.86
N ALA A 24 -7.55 -1.41 -5.09
CA ALA A 24 -6.88 -1.67 -3.82
C ALA A 24 -5.36 -1.85 -4.01
N GLY A 25 -4.94 -2.54 -5.08
CA GLY A 25 -3.53 -2.70 -5.41
C GLY A 25 -2.88 -1.41 -5.85
N ALA A 26 -3.58 -0.62 -6.68
CA ALA A 26 -3.09 0.69 -7.11
C ALA A 26 -2.84 1.63 -5.92
N ALA A 27 -3.79 1.70 -4.97
CA ALA A 27 -3.63 2.49 -3.76
C ALA A 27 -2.46 2.00 -2.89
N ASN A 28 -2.34 0.68 -2.70
CA ASN A 28 -1.25 0.10 -1.91
C ASN A 28 0.12 0.25 -2.57
N ALA A 29 0.20 0.20 -3.90
CA ALA A 29 1.44 0.46 -4.64
C ALA A 29 1.93 1.90 -4.44
N ALA A 30 1.00 2.88 -4.46
CA ALA A 30 1.33 4.27 -4.16
C ALA A 30 1.81 4.45 -2.71
N LEU A 31 1.13 3.84 -1.74
CA LEU A 31 1.56 3.87 -0.32
C LEU A 31 2.92 3.20 -0.11
N PHE A 32 3.19 2.11 -0.84
CA PHE A 32 4.50 1.46 -0.82
C PHE A 32 5.59 2.39 -1.37
N ALA A 33 5.35 3.05 -2.51
CA ALA A 33 6.28 4.03 -3.07
C ALA A 33 6.56 5.18 -2.07
N VAL A 34 5.53 5.73 -1.44
CA VAL A 34 5.68 6.75 -0.39
C VAL A 34 6.51 6.22 0.78
N SER A 35 6.35 4.96 1.18
CA SER A 35 7.15 4.35 2.26
C SER A 35 8.63 4.24 1.92
N LEU A 36 8.98 4.05 0.65
CA LEU A 36 10.39 4.05 0.19
C LEU A 36 10.97 5.47 0.20
N LEU A 37 10.20 6.46 -0.28
CA LEU A 37 10.62 7.87 -0.29
C LEU A 37 10.80 8.42 1.14
N ALA A 38 9.89 8.06 2.04
CA ALA A 38 9.91 8.47 3.44
C ALA A 38 11.19 8.05 4.21
N LEU A 39 11.95 7.07 3.71
CA LEU A 39 13.25 6.72 4.29
C LEU A 39 14.27 7.88 4.25
N HIS A 40 14.09 8.82 3.31
CA HIS A 40 15.00 9.94 3.10
C HIS A 40 14.29 11.30 3.18
N ASP A 41 12.99 11.31 3.51
CA ASP A 41 12.17 12.51 3.59
C ASP A 41 11.32 12.48 4.87
N ALA A 42 11.73 13.27 5.85
CA ALA A 42 11.09 13.35 7.17
C ALA A 42 9.67 13.93 7.11
N GLU A 43 9.37 14.79 6.14
CA GLU A 43 8.03 15.34 5.95
C GLU A 43 7.09 14.24 5.43
N LEU A 44 7.52 13.48 4.42
CA LEU A 44 6.78 12.32 3.92
C LEU A 44 6.60 11.24 4.99
N ALA A 45 7.63 10.97 5.80
CA ALA A 45 7.52 10.04 6.92
C ALA A 45 6.43 10.45 7.91
N THR A 46 6.39 11.74 8.27
CA THR A 46 5.37 12.29 9.16
C THR A 46 3.96 12.18 8.54
N LYS A 47 3.81 12.51 7.25
CA LYS A 47 2.54 12.37 6.53
C LYS A 47 2.06 10.92 6.46
N LEU A 48 2.96 9.97 6.21
CA LEU A 48 2.64 8.55 6.16
C LEU A 48 2.18 8.01 7.52
N LEU A 49 2.81 8.44 8.62
CA LEU A 49 2.39 8.10 9.98
C LEU A 49 1.00 8.66 10.29
N ALA A 50 0.76 9.93 9.96
CA ALA A 50 -0.55 10.57 10.14
C ALA A 50 -1.66 9.85 9.35
N PHE A 51 -1.39 9.48 8.09
CA PHE A 51 -2.31 8.69 7.28
C PHE A 51 -2.69 7.36 7.97
N ARG A 52 -1.71 6.61 8.47
CA ARG A 52 -1.96 5.33 9.17
C ARG A 52 -2.75 5.50 10.47
N ALA A 53 -2.47 6.55 11.23
CA ALA A 53 -3.23 6.88 12.44
C ALA A 53 -4.69 7.18 12.11
N ALA A 54 -4.95 8.00 11.08
CA ALA A 54 -6.30 8.31 10.63
C ALA A 54 -7.08 7.08 10.17
N GLN A 55 -6.45 6.15 9.42
CA GLN A 55 -7.08 4.89 9.03
C GLN A 55 -7.45 4.01 10.23
N THR A 56 -6.61 4.00 11.26
CA THR A 56 -6.87 3.25 12.51
C THR A 56 -8.07 3.83 13.26
N GLU A 57 -8.12 5.15 13.40
CA GLU A 57 -9.26 5.84 14.03
C GLU A 57 -10.55 5.63 13.23
N ALA A 58 -10.49 5.67 11.90
CA ALA A 58 -11.64 5.39 11.05
C ALA A 58 -12.21 3.99 11.30
N ALA A 59 -11.35 2.97 11.44
CA ALA A 59 -11.77 1.60 11.73
C ALA A 59 -12.38 1.47 13.14
N ARG A 60 -11.80 2.14 14.15
CA ARG A 60 -12.33 2.15 15.53
C ARG A 60 -13.72 2.77 15.63
N ASN A 61 -14.00 3.74 14.79
CA ASN A 61 -15.27 4.46 14.76
C ASN A 61 -16.35 3.76 13.92
N MET A 62 -16.08 2.58 13.35
CA MET A 62 -17.08 1.83 12.61
C MET A 62 -18.14 1.24 13.55
N THR A 63 -19.41 1.50 13.25
CA THR A 63 -20.55 0.89 13.93
C THR A 63 -21.13 -0.22 13.07
N LEU A 64 -21.47 -1.35 13.69
CA LEU A 64 -22.13 -2.45 12.98
C LEU A 64 -23.60 -2.10 12.73
N PRO A 65 -24.16 -2.49 11.56
CA PRO A 65 -25.60 -2.42 11.35
C PRO A 65 -26.29 -3.36 12.36
N VAL A 66 -27.42 -2.90 12.90
CA VAL A 66 -28.33 -3.69 13.74
C VAL A 66 -29.09 -4.73 12.92
#